data_AF-A0A669DM03-F1
#
_entry.id   AF-A0A669DM03-F1
#
_cell.length_a   1.000
_cell.length_b   1.000
_cell.length_c   1.000
_cell.angle_alpha   90.00
_cell.angle_beta   90.00
_cell.angle_gamma   90.00
#
_symmetry.space_group_name_H-M   'P 1'
#
loop_
_entity.id
_entity.type
_entity.pdbx_description
1 polymer ?
#
loop_
_entity_poly.entity_id
_entity_poly.type
_entity_poly.pdbx_seq_one_letter_code
_entity_poly.pdbx_strand_id
1 'polypeptide(L)'
;MTRVKKQKPHQQKHSGPKAEKKKLKKQNGSTEEDERKRNPKAFAVQSAVRMAKTFHRAQDIKTKKHHVPVVDRTPLEPPPIVIVVVGPPKVGKSTLIRCLIKNFTRQKLTDICGPVTIVSGKKRRLTFMECNNDINSMIDLAKVADLVLMLIDASFGFEMETFEFLNICQVHGFPRIMGVLTHLDAFKNNKTLRKTKKNLKHRFWTEVYQGAKLFYLSGMVYGEYQNQEVKNLGRFISVMKFRPLVWQTSHPYVLADRIEDLTDPERLRTDPKCDRTVSLYGYLRGTHLKNKGQVHIPGVGDFQMSDVNFLPDPCPLPGTQKKRALNEKERLLYAPMAGVGGVVYDKDAVYIDLPANHVKQLQEEVRPTTELVQSLIETHVTLDAKMAASKVSLFSGSAGLDPTDISEQSG
;
A
#
# COMPACT_ATOMS: atom_id res chain seq x y z
N MET A 1 98.51 -64.60 8.24
CA MET A 1 98.26 -63.16 8.44
C MET A 1 96.82 -62.97 8.87
N THR A 2 96.64 -62.47 10.09
CA THR A 2 95.38 -62.34 10.86
C THR A 2 94.42 -61.35 10.20
N ARG A 3 93.21 -61.82 9.83
CA ARG A 3 92.10 -60.94 9.40
C ARG A 3 91.54 -60.18 10.60
N VAL A 4 91.88 -58.89 10.72
CA VAL A 4 91.29 -57.97 11.69
C VAL A 4 89.80 -57.77 11.34
N LYS A 5 88.89 -58.22 12.21
CA LYS A 5 87.45 -57.92 12.12
C LYS A 5 87.23 -56.41 12.38
N LYS A 6 86.84 -55.66 11.35
CA LYS A 6 86.33 -54.28 11.49
C LYS A 6 85.02 -54.30 12.29
N GLN A 7 85.00 -53.70 13.49
CA GLN A 7 83.76 -53.52 14.25
C GLN A 7 82.84 -52.52 13.53
N LYS A 8 81.54 -52.82 13.45
CA LYS A 8 80.55 -51.92 12.85
C LYS A 8 80.39 -50.67 13.74
N PRO A 9 80.48 -49.45 13.19
CA PRO A 9 80.25 -48.23 13.96
C PRO A 9 78.78 -48.15 14.40
N HIS A 10 78.56 -47.84 15.68
CA HIS A 10 77.22 -47.59 16.23
C HIS A 10 76.67 -46.26 15.70
N GLN A 11 75.41 -46.24 15.28
CA GLN A 11 74.70 -45.03 14.86
C GLN A 11 74.55 -44.07 16.05
N GLN A 12 74.97 -42.81 15.89
CA GLN A 12 74.81 -41.79 16.92
C GLN A 12 73.33 -41.44 17.11
N LYS A 13 72.90 -41.32 18.37
CA LYS A 13 71.51 -40.99 18.72
C LYS A 13 71.22 -39.53 18.35
N HIS A 14 70.54 -39.30 17.23
CA HIS A 14 70.01 -37.97 16.92
C HIS A 14 68.83 -37.64 17.83
N SER A 15 68.87 -36.47 18.47
CA SER A 15 67.73 -35.95 19.20
C SER A 15 66.60 -35.63 18.22
N GLY A 16 65.45 -36.30 18.36
CA GLY A 16 64.33 -36.13 17.44
C GLY A 16 63.69 -34.74 17.49
N PRO A 17 62.70 -34.46 16.61
CA PRO A 17 62.09 -33.14 16.39
C PRO A 17 61.49 -32.46 17.64
N LYS A 18 61.25 -33.25 18.71
CA LYS A 18 60.80 -32.75 20.02
C LYS A 18 61.87 -31.93 20.75
N ALA A 19 63.15 -32.27 20.60
CA ALA A 19 64.24 -31.55 21.26
C ALA A 19 64.47 -30.18 20.61
N GLU A 20 64.36 -30.11 19.28
CA GLU A 20 64.45 -28.86 18.51
C GLU A 20 63.30 -27.91 18.86
N LYS A 21 62.05 -28.40 18.94
CA LYS A 21 60.90 -27.59 19.41
C LYS A 21 61.10 -27.04 20.83
N LYS A 22 61.82 -27.75 21.71
CA LYS A 22 62.10 -27.31 23.08
C LYS A 22 63.22 -26.26 23.15
N LYS A 23 64.21 -26.34 22.25
CA LYS A 23 65.25 -25.30 22.06
C LYS A 23 64.64 -24.01 21.50
N LEU A 24 63.78 -24.11 20.48
CA LEU A 24 63.06 -22.97 19.89
C LEU A 24 62.16 -22.24 20.90
N LYS A 25 61.51 -22.97 21.82
CA LYS A 25 60.72 -22.38 22.91
C LYS A 25 61.53 -21.62 23.95
N LYS A 26 62.83 -21.94 24.13
CA LYS A 26 63.70 -21.30 25.12
C LYS A 26 64.35 -19.99 24.60
N GLN A 27 64.48 -19.82 23.28
CA GLN A 27 65.08 -18.61 22.69
C GLN A 27 64.12 -17.41 22.65
N ASN A 28 62.81 -17.63 22.59
CA ASN A 28 61.83 -16.53 22.54
C ASN A 28 61.34 -16.18 23.95
N GLY A 29 62.02 -15.21 24.58
CA GLY A 29 61.72 -14.65 25.90
C GLY A 29 60.28 -14.14 26.07
N SER A 30 59.91 -13.94 27.34
CA SER A 30 58.62 -13.53 27.86
C SER A 30 58.26 -12.07 27.52
N THR A 31 57.27 -11.90 26.64
CA THR A 31 56.48 -10.68 26.48
C THR A 31 55.06 -11.14 26.18
N GLU A 32 54.09 -10.62 26.93
CA GLU A 32 52.76 -11.20 27.17
C GLU A 32 51.69 -10.92 26.10
N GLU A 33 52.04 -10.44 24.90
CA GLU A 33 51.04 -10.06 23.88
C GLU A 33 51.04 -10.91 22.59
N ASP A 34 51.83 -11.98 22.52
CA ASP A 34 51.78 -12.89 21.37
C ASP A 34 50.69 -13.96 21.56
N GLU A 35 49.54 -13.82 20.88
CA GLU A 35 48.48 -14.85 20.78
C GLU A 35 49.03 -16.25 20.38
N ARG A 36 50.21 -16.26 19.73
CA ARG A 36 50.94 -17.46 19.29
C ARG A 36 51.58 -18.27 20.43
N LYS A 37 51.71 -17.73 21.65
CA LYS A 37 52.28 -18.44 22.82
C LYS A 37 51.23 -19.14 23.69
N ARG A 38 49.93 -18.89 23.49
CA ARG A 38 48.83 -19.59 24.20
C ARG A 38 48.82 -21.07 23.84
N ASN A 39 48.69 -21.96 24.84
CA ASN A 39 48.67 -23.41 24.61
C ASN A 39 47.40 -23.81 23.84
N PRO A 40 47.47 -24.18 22.55
CA PRO A 40 46.28 -24.47 21.74
C PRO A 40 45.51 -25.71 22.25
N LYS A 41 46.16 -26.58 23.04
CA LYS A 41 45.50 -27.73 23.67
C LYS A 41 44.58 -27.34 24.84
N ALA A 42 44.85 -26.21 25.50
CA ALA A 42 44.00 -25.70 26.58
C ALA A 42 42.71 -25.05 26.03
N PHE A 43 42.72 -24.61 24.78
CA PHE A 43 41.56 -24.08 24.05
C PHE A 43 40.85 -25.14 23.19
N ALA A 44 41.11 -26.43 23.46
CA ALA A 44 40.42 -27.51 22.79
C ALA A 44 38.96 -27.57 23.23
N VAL A 45 38.09 -27.83 22.28
CA VAL A 45 36.65 -27.85 22.49
C VAL A 45 36.20 -29.24 22.94
N GLN A 46 35.29 -29.27 23.91
CA GLN A 46 34.79 -30.52 24.52
C GLN A 46 34.14 -31.48 23.49
N SER A 47 33.58 -30.95 22.40
CA SER A 47 32.92 -31.73 21.35
C SER A 47 33.17 -31.14 19.97
N ALA A 48 34.08 -31.76 19.21
CA ALA A 48 34.36 -31.35 17.83
C ALA A 48 33.15 -31.54 16.90
N VAL A 49 32.41 -32.65 17.05
CA VAL A 49 31.27 -32.98 16.18
C VAL A 49 30.10 -32.00 16.38
N ARG A 50 29.77 -31.65 17.63
CA ARG A 50 28.71 -30.67 17.91
C ARG A 50 29.11 -29.28 17.42
N MET A 51 30.37 -28.89 17.66
CA MET A 51 30.90 -27.63 17.18
C MET A 51 30.86 -27.52 15.65
N ALA A 52 31.28 -28.56 14.93
CA ALA A 52 31.22 -28.59 13.48
C ALA A 52 29.77 -28.40 12.97
N LYS A 53 28.79 -29.12 13.55
CA LYS A 53 27.37 -28.96 13.19
C LYS A 53 26.86 -27.55 13.42
N THR A 54 27.16 -26.94 14.58
CA THR A 54 26.75 -25.57 14.89
C THR A 54 27.45 -24.56 13.97
N PHE A 55 28.73 -24.77 13.68
CA PHE A 55 29.50 -23.94 12.77
C PHE A 55 28.92 -23.99 11.36
N HIS A 56 28.69 -25.18 10.78
CA HIS A 56 28.06 -25.33 9.46
C HIS A 56 26.68 -24.65 9.42
N ARG A 57 25.81 -24.91 10.39
CA ARG A 57 24.50 -24.26 10.46
C ARG A 57 24.61 -22.73 10.56
N ALA A 58 25.56 -22.22 11.34
CA ALA A 58 25.78 -20.78 11.48
C ALA A 58 26.29 -20.17 10.17
N GLN A 59 27.20 -20.85 9.46
CA GLN A 59 27.66 -20.44 8.14
C GLN A 59 26.51 -20.48 7.13
N ASP A 60 25.70 -21.53 7.09
CA ASP A 60 24.52 -21.63 6.21
C ASP A 60 23.50 -20.51 6.46
N ILE A 61 23.34 -20.09 7.71
CA ILE A 61 22.45 -18.96 8.05
C ILE A 61 23.08 -17.63 7.60
N LYS A 62 24.40 -17.46 7.75
CA LYS A 62 25.11 -16.27 7.28
C LYS A 62 25.07 -16.16 5.76
N THR A 63 25.34 -17.26 5.05
CA THR A 63 25.27 -17.32 3.58
C THR A 63 23.86 -17.02 3.07
N LYS A 64 22.82 -17.57 3.70
CA LYS A 64 21.41 -17.23 3.36
C LYS A 64 21.03 -15.77 3.60
N LYS A 65 21.73 -15.06 4.49
CA LYS A 65 21.50 -13.63 4.76
C LYS A 65 22.23 -12.71 3.77
N HIS A 66 23.24 -13.22 3.06
CA HIS A 66 23.94 -12.42 2.06
C HIS A 66 23.00 -12.17 0.88
N HIS A 67 22.76 -10.89 0.62
CA HIS A 67 21.97 -10.40 -0.50
C HIS A 67 22.79 -9.38 -1.27
N VAL A 68 22.48 -9.22 -2.55
CA VAL A 68 23.05 -8.15 -3.38
C VAL A 68 22.72 -6.80 -2.72
N PRO A 69 23.71 -5.95 -2.42
CA PRO A 69 23.45 -4.63 -1.86
C PRO A 69 22.72 -3.77 -2.90
N VAL A 70 21.53 -3.31 -2.56
CA VAL A 70 20.73 -2.40 -3.39
C VAL A 70 20.62 -1.08 -2.65
N VAL A 71 20.76 0.02 -3.40
CA VAL A 71 20.61 1.38 -2.85
C VAL A 71 19.14 1.64 -2.58
N ASP A 72 18.81 1.94 -1.32
CA ASP A 72 17.47 2.41 -0.95
C ASP A 72 17.39 3.92 -1.17
N ARG A 73 16.46 4.36 -2.02
CA ARG A 73 16.22 5.77 -2.37
C ARG A 73 14.94 6.31 -1.75
N THR A 74 14.35 5.60 -0.79
CA THR A 74 13.12 6.06 -0.15
C THR A 74 13.36 7.36 0.66
N PRO A 75 12.49 8.37 0.51
CA PRO A 75 12.59 9.62 1.25
C PRO A 75 12.28 9.43 2.74
N LEU A 76 12.62 10.43 3.56
CA LEU A 76 12.37 10.42 5.01
C LEU A 76 10.87 10.25 5.33
N GLU A 77 10.02 10.97 4.61
CA GLU A 77 8.58 10.76 4.61
C GLU A 77 8.21 9.87 3.42
N PRO A 78 7.94 8.57 3.66
CA PRO A 78 7.69 7.65 2.57
C PRO A 78 6.31 7.92 1.94
N PRO A 79 6.19 7.79 0.60
CA PRO A 79 4.87 7.82 -0.04
C PRO A 79 4.02 6.62 0.42
N PRO A 80 2.68 6.70 0.24
CA PRO A 80 1.81 5.56 0.51
C PRO A 80 2.17 4.32 -0.31
N ILE A 81 2.29 3.19 0.38
CA ILE A 81 2.59 1.87 -0.21
C ILE A 81 1.41 1.43 -1.06
N VAL A 82 1.67 1.01 -2.30
CA VAL A 82 0.60 0.58 -3.22
C VAL A 82 0.28 -0.90 -3.01
N ILE A 83 -0.95 -1.16 -2.58
CA ILE A 83 -1.53 -2.48 -2.43
C ILE A 83 -2.52 -2.70 -3.56
N VAL A 84 -2.16 -3.59 -4.48
CA VAL A 84 -3.05 -3.98 -5.58
C VAL A 84 -3.82 -5.23 -5.18
N VAL A 85 -5.14 -5.17 -5.36
CA VAL A 85 -6.04 -6.31 -5.13
C VAL A 85 -6.37 -6.93 -6.47
N VAL A 86 -5.89 -8.15 -6.68
CA VAL A 86 -5.99 -8.89 -7.95
C VAL A 86 -6.73 -10.19 -7.71
N GLY A 87 -7.50 -10.61 -8.69
CA GLY A 87 -8.16 -11.90 -8.69
C GLY A 87 -9.19 -11.97 -9.81
N PRO A 88 -9.80 -13.14 -10.00
CA PRO A 88 -10.75 -13.35 -11.09
C PRO A 88 -12.01 -12.50 -10.99
N PRO A 89 -12.88 -12.47 -12.02
CA PRO A 89 -14.20 -11.84 -11.90
C PRO A 89 -14.97 -12.44 -10.73
N LYS A 90 -15.76 -11.60 -10.04
CA LYS A 90 -16.71 -12.03 -8.99
C LYS A 90 -16.10 -12.72 -7.75
N VAL A 91 -14.78 -12.70 -7.56
CA VAL A 91 -14.11 -13.26 -6.36
C VAL A 91 -14.28 -12.43 -5.08
N GLY A 92 -14.79 -11.20 -5.18
CA GLY A 92 -14.96 -10.28 -4.04
C GLY A 92 -13.79 -9.30 -3.83
N LYS A 93 -13.20 -8.77 -4.92
CA LYS A 93 -12.13 -7.76 -4.87
C LYS A 93 -12.58 -6.49 -4.15
N SER A 94 -13.65 -5.86 -4.62
CA SER A 94 -14.19 -4.63 -4.03
C SER A 94 -14.66 -4.88 -2.59
N THR A 95 -15.32 -6.00 -2.29
CA THR A 95 -15.76 -6.33 -0.93
C THR A 95 -14.59 -6.46 0.05
N LEU A 96 -13.46 -7.05 -0.38
CA LEU A 96 -12.25 -7.12 0.44
C LEU A 96 -11.71 -5.74 0.76
N ILE A 97 -11.62 -4.85 -0.25
CA ILE A 97 -11.15 -3.48 -0.08
C ILE A 97 -12.08 -2.72 0.90
N ARG A 98 -13.41 -2.80 0.75
CA ARG A 98 -14.36 -2.17 1.68
C ARG A 98 -14.14 -2.66 3.11
N CYS A 99 -13.98 -3.97 3.30
CA CYS A 99 -13.76 -4.56 4.61
C CYS A 99 -12.44 -4.12 5.24
N LEU A 100 -11.36 -4.06 4.45
CA LEU A 100 -10.05 -3.61 4.92
C LEU A 100 -10.09 -2.13 5.31
N ILE A 101 -10.67 -1.27 4.48
CA ILE A 101 -10.80 0.16 4.75
C ILE A 101 -11.63 0.38 6.01
N LYS A 102 -12.78 -0.31 6.14
CA LYS A 102 -13.61 -0.28 7.34
C LYS A 102 -12.83 -0.71 8.58
N ASN A 103 -11.99 -1.74 8.49
CA ASN A 103 -11.18 -2.20 9.63
C ASN A 103 -10.12 -1.15 10.04
N PHE A 104 -9.53 -0.41 9.10
CA PHE A 104 -8.53 0.62 9.41
C PHE A 104 -9.14 1.95 9.87
N THR A 105 -10.13 2.45 9.13
CA THR A 105 -10.69 3.81 9.29
C THR A 105 -11.95 3.83 10.15
N ARG A 106 -12.61 2.68 10.33
CA ARG A 106 -13.98 2.53 10.91
C ARG A 106 -15.09 3.22 10.11
N GLN A 107 -14.78 3.72 8.92
CA GLN A 107 -15.75 4.31 8.01
C GLN A 107 -16.17 3.27 6.96
N LYS A 108 -17.44 3.27 6.58
CA LYS A 108 -17.94 2.44 5.47
C LYS A 108 -17.86 3.24 4.18
N LEU A 109 -17.35 2.63 3.13
CA LEU A 109 -17.42 3.14 1.76
C LEU A 109 -18.50 2.36 1.01
N THR A 110 -19.34 3.07 0.26
CA THR A 110 -20.37 2.48 -0.62
C THR A 110 -19.69 1.91 -1.86
N ASP A 111 -19.11 2.80 -2.66
CA ASP A 111 -18.45 2.48 -3.92
C ASP A 111 -16.95 2.72 -3.85
N ILE A 112 -16.21 1.82 -4.49
CA ILE A 112 -14.76 1.93 -4.63
C ILE A 112 -14.49 2.15 -6.10
N CYS A 113 -14.07 3.35 -6.44
CA CYS A 113 -13.54 3.68 -7.75
C CYS A 113 -12.17 4.34 -7.56
N GLY A 114 -11.17 3.88 -8.30
CA GLY A 114 -9.82 4.40 -8.24
C GLY A 114 -9.04 4.01 -6.97
N PRO A 115 -7.89 4.66 -6.73
CA PRO A 115 -7.05 4.41 -5.58
C PRO A 115 -7.62 5.00 -4.29
N VAL A 116 -7.52 4.25 -3.20
CA VAL A 116 -7.97 4.66 -1.87
C VAL A 116 -6.80 4.68 -0.89
N THR A 117 -6.41 5.86 -0.43
CA THR A 117 -5.29 6.06 0.49
C THR A 117 -5.77 6.16 1.94
N ILE A 118 -5.16 5.36 2.82
CA ILE A 118 -5.45 5.34 4.25
C ILE A 118 -4.19 5.44 5.10
N VAL A 119 -4.34 5.97 6.31
CA VAL A 119 -3.30 5.92 7.35
C VAL A 119 -3.44 4.62 8.14
N SER A 120 -2.48 3.70 7.98
CA SER A 120 -2.47 2.39 8.65
C SER A 120 -1.68 2.40 9.96
N GLY A 121 -0.64 3.21 10.02
CA GLY A 121 0.25 3.36 11.19
C GLY A 121 0.85 4.75 11.23
N LYS A 122 1.52 5.08 12.33
CA LYS A 122 2.16 6.41 12.50
C LYS A 122 3.26 6.74 11.49
N LYS A 123 3.84 5.71 10.87
CA LYS A 123 4.91 5.84 9.87
C LYS A 123 4.53 5.26 8.52
N ARG A 124 3.27 4.83 8.34
CA ARG A 124 2.86 4.02 7.19
C ARG A 124 1.47 4.37 6.71
N ARG A 125 1.39 4.62 5.41
CA ARG A 125 0.16 4.83 4.64
C ARG A 125 0.09 3.76 3.58
N LEU A 126 -1.14 3.38 3.25
CA LEU A 126 -1.43 2.35 2.27
C LEU A 126 -2.40 2.94 1.26
N THR A 127 -2.14 2.71 -0.02
CA THR A 127 -3.08 2.99 -1.11
C THR A 127 -3.59 1.67 -1.63
N PHE A 128 -4.90 1.42 -1.53
CA PHE A 128 -5.54 0.26 -2.13
C PHE A 128 -5.98 0.60 -3.55
N MET A 129 -5.70 -0.29 -4.48
CA MET A 129 -6.18 -0.20 -5.85
C MET A 129 -6.76 -1.53 -6.28
N GLU A 130 -7.98 -1.50 -6.82
CA GLU A 130 -8.59 -2.67 -7.44
C GLU A 130 -8.03 -2.86 -8.85
N CYS A 131 -7.68 -4.10 -9.19
CA CYS A 131 -7.29 -4.46 -10.54
C CYS A 131 -8.51 -4.86 -11.36
N ASN A 132 -8.69 -4.21 -12.52
CA ASN A 132 -9.61 -4.67 -13.55
C ASN A 132 -9.13 -6.00 -14.16
N ASN A 133 -10.03 -6.71 -14.83
CA ASN A 133 -9.71 -8.03 -15.41
C ASN A 133 -9.01 -7.95 -16.78
N ASP A 134 -8.59 -6.76 -17.20
CA ASP A 134 -7.86 -6.58 -18.47
C ASP A 134 -6.37 -6.82 -18.27
N ILE A 135 -5.75 -7.51 -19.22
CA ILE A 135 -4.31 -7.79 -19.21
C ILE A 135 -3.49 -6.49 -19.17
N ASN A 136 -3.94 -5.43 -19.85
CA ASN A 136 -3.26 -4.14 -19.85
C ASN A 136 -3.22 -3.53 -18.44
N SER A 137 -4.37 -3.50 -17.76
CA SER A 137 -4.49 -3.05 -16.38
C SER A 137 -3.63 -3.89 -15.44
N MET A 138 -3.60 -5.21 -15.64
CA MET A 138 -2.74 -6.13 -14.87
C MET A 138 -1.26 -5.82 -15.04
N ILE A 139 -0.80 -5.54 -16.27
CA ILE A 139 0.60 -5.19 -16.57
C ILE A 139 0.99 -3.89 -15.89
N ASP A 140 0.15 -2.86 -15.99
CA ASP A 140 0.46 -1.54 -15.43
C ASP A 140 0.47 -1.56 -13.90
N LEU A 141 -0.49 -2.26 -13.30
CA LEU A 141 -0.53 -2.45 -11.85
C LEU A 141 0.61 -3.33 -11.34
N ALA A 142 1.03 -4.34 -12.09
CA ALA A 142 2.17 -5.18 -11.72
C ALA A 142 3.49 -4.39 -11.64
N LYS A 143 3.69 -3.38 -12.50
CA LYS A 143 4.86 -2.50 -12.46
C LYS A 143 4.86 -1.59 -11.22
N VAL A 144 3.67 -1.17 -10.78
CA VAL A 144 3.48 -0.17 -9.71
C VAL A 144 3.34 -0.80 -8.32
N ALA A 145 2.88 -2.05 -8.23
CA ALA A 145 2.56 -2.70 -6.95
C ALA A 145 3.78 -2.92 -6.05
N ASP A 146 3.63 -2.58 -4.76
CA ASP A 146 4.56 -3.00 -3.70
C ASP A 146 4.10 -4.33 -3.06
N LEU A 147 2.79 -4.41 -2.83
CA LEU A 147 2.07 -5.55 -2.29
C LEU A 147 0.94 -5.95 -3.23
N VAL A 148 0.85 -7.24 -3.53
CA VAL A 148 -0.29 -7.81 -4.23
C VAL A 148 -1.08 -8.68 -3.27
N LEU A 149 -2.36 -8.37 -3.10
CA LEU A 149 -3.35 -9.25 -2.48
C LEU A 149 -4.02 -10.05 -3.59
N MET A 150 -3.63 -11.31 -3.72
CA MET A 150 -4.16 -12.23 -4.73
C MET A 150 -5.33 -13.00 -4.15
N LEU A 151 -6.54 -12.69 -4.61
CA LEU A 151 -7.75 -13.43 -4.28
C LEU A 151 -7.87 -14.65 -5.17
N ILE A 152 -8.18 -15.77 -4.54
CA ILE A 152 -8.44 -17.05 -5.20
C ILE A 152 -9.78 -17.55 -4.68
N ASP A 153 -10.66 -17.98 -5.59
CA ASP A 153 -11.88 -18.69 -5.21
C ASP A 153 -11.51 -20.11 -4.78
N ALA A 154 -11.85 -20.49 -3.55
CA ALA A 154 -11.58 -21.84 -3.09
C ALA A 154 -12.48 -22.91 -3.73
N SER A 155 -13.70 -22.53 -4.15
CA SER A 155 -14.69 -23.43 -4.73
C SER A 155 -14.28 -23.87 -6.15
N PHE A 156 -13.87 -22.90 -6.98
CA PHE A 156 -13.39 -23.12 -8.33
C PHE A 156 -11.91 -23.51 -8.37
N GLY A 157 -11.09 -22.87 -7.54
CA GLY A 157 -9.64 -23.04 -7.50
C GLY A 157 -8.91 -21.93 -8.25
N PHE A 158 -7.79 -22.28 -8.88
CA PHE A 158 -6.99 -21.29 -9.62
C PHE A 158 -7.53 -21.08 -11.03
N GLU A 159 -7.77 -19.82 -11.38
CA GLU A 159 -8.20 -19.37 -12.71
C GLU A 159 -7.00 -18.91 -13.55
N MET A 160 -7.15 -18.90 -14.88
CA MET A 160 -6.08 -18.52 -15.81
C MET A 160 -5.59 -17.08 -15.57
N GLU A 161 -6.51 -16.16 -15.28
CA GLU A 161 -6.21 -14.76 -14.97
C GLU A 161 -5.23 -14.61 -13.78
N THR A 162 -5.33 -15.49 -12.79
CA THR A 162 -4.40 -15.48 -11.64
C THR A 162 -2.99 -15.91 -12.04
N PHE A 163 -2.87 -16.85 -12.98
CA PHE A 163 -1.57 -17.29 -13.50
C PHE A 163 -0.97 -16.27 -14.46
N GLU A 164 -1.77 -15.65 -15.31
CA GLU A 164 -1.34 -14.57 -16.19
C GLU A 164 -0.72 -13.44 -15.37
N PHE A 165 -1.42 -12.98 -14.33
CA PHE A 165 -0.89 -11.95 -13.44
C PHE A 165 0.40 -12.37 -12.73
N LEU A 166 0.51 -13.61 -12.25
CA LEU A 166 1.73 -14.13 -11.62
C LEU A 166 2.91 -14.12 -12.60
N ASN A 167 2.69 -14.54 -13.84
CA ASN A 167 3.73 -14.57 -14.87
C ASN A 167 4.17 -13.15 -15.26
N ILE A 168 3.22 -12.21 -15.40
CA ILE A 168 3.50 -10.79 -15.62
C ILE A 168 4.39 -10.24 -14.50
N CYS A 169 4.08 -10.54 -13.24
CA CYS A 169 4.88 -10.14 -12.08
C CYS A 169 6.30 -10.73 -12.09
N GLN A 170 6.46 -11.98 -12.53
CA GLN A 170 7.79 -12.61 -12.62
C GLN A 170 8.69 -11.89 -13.64
N VAL A 171 8.12 -11.40 -14.74
CA VAL A 171 8.86 -10.68 -15.78
C VAL A 171 9.20 -9.24 -15.37
N HIS A 172 8.23 -8.48 -14.85
CA HIS A 172 8.45 -7.06 -14.48
C HIS A 172 9.19 -6.87 -13.16
N GLY A 173 9.27 -7.91 -12.34
CA GLY A 173 9.91 -7.90 -11.03
C GLY A 173 8.91 -8.27 -9.95
N PHE A 174 9.19 -9.36 -9.25
CA PHE A 174 8.22 -10.01 -8.38
C PHE A 174 7.93 -9.18 -7.11
N PRO A 175 6.75 -8.56 -6.97
CA PRO A 175 6.40 -7.82 -5.77
C PRO A 175 6.11 -8.78 -4.62
N ARG A 176 5.80 -8.24 -3.44
CA ARG A 176 5.37 -9.10 -2.33
C ARG A 176 3.93 -9.56 -2.58
N ILE A 177 3.73 -10.86 -2.70
CA ILE A 177 2.39 -11.45 -2.90
C ILE A 177 1.89 -12.10 -1.60
N MET A 178 0.63 -11.80 -1.24
CA MET A 178 -0.15 -12.51 -0.23
C MET A 178 -1.38 -13.11 -0.89
N GLY A 179 -1.63 -14.40 -0.64
CA GLY A 179 -2.85 -15.04 -1.13
C GLY A 179 -3.99 -14.87 -0.13
N VAL A 180 -5.21 -14.72 -0.64
CA VAL A 180 -6.46 -14.72 0.13
C VAL A 180 -7.41 -15.72 -0.53
N LEU A 181 -7.70 -16.82 0.16
CA LEU A 181 -8.75 -17.75 -0.28
C LEU A 181 -10.11 -17.24 0.17
N THR A 182 -11.04 -17.15 -0.77
CA THR A 182 -12.43 -16.76 -0.58
C THR A 182 -13.38 -17.94 -0.81
N HIS A 183 -14.68 -17.74 -0.60
CA HIS A 183 -15.74 -18.71 -0.89
C HIS A 183 -15.54 -20.09 -0.23
N LEU A 184 -15.09 -20.09 1.03
CA LEU A 184 -14.91 -21.31 1.81
C LEU A 184 -16.24 -21.85 2.37
N ASP A 185 -17.27 -21.00 2.37
CA ASP A 185 -18.67 -21.27 2.71
C ASP A 185 -19.39 -22.15 1.68
N ALA A 186 -18.93 -22.15 0.42
CA ALA A 186 -19.43 -23.05 -0.62
C ALA A 186 -19.22 -24.55 -0.28
N PHE A 187 -18.28 -24.86 0.61
CA PHE A 187 -17.99 -26.24 1.01
C PHE A 187 -18.90 -26.71 2.14
N LYS A 188 -19.82 -27.64 1.83
CA LYS A 188 -20.63 -28.33 2.85
C LYS A 188 -19.82 -29.28 3.74
N ASN A 189 -18.79 -29.92 3.18
CA ASN A 189 -18.02 -30.97 3.84
C ASN A 189 -16.68 -30.48 4.39
N ASN A 190 -16.46 -30.62 5.70
CA ASN A 190 -15.21 -30.18 6.36
C ASN A 190 -13.96 -30.96 5.92
N LYS A 191 -14.10 -32.25 5.57
CA LYS A 191 -12.97 -33.06 5.09
C LYS A 191 -12.48 -32.59 3.72
N THR A 192 -13.39 -32.30 2.80
CA THR A 192 -13.04 -31.80 1.46
C THR A 192 -12.45 -30.40 1.57
N LEU A 193 -13.03 -29.51 2.39
CA LEU A 193 -12.49 -28.18 2.68
C LEU A 193 -11.02 -28.23 3.14
N ARG A 194 -10.68 -29.11 4.09
CA ARG A 194 -9.29 -29.26 4.57
C ARG A 194 -8.35 -29.78 3.47
N LYS A 195 -8.81 -30.73 2.65
CA LYS A 195 -8.04 -31.27 1.52
C LYS A 195 -7.79 -30.19 0.45
N THR A 196 -8.82 -29.43 0.08
CA THR A 196 -8.74 -28.33 -0.88
C THR A 196 -7.83 -27.21 -0.38
N LYS A 197 -7.98 -26.77 0.89
CA LYS A 197 -7.08 -25.79 1.51
C LYS A 197 -5.62 -26.23 1.45
N LYS A 198 -5.33 -27.51 1.70
CA LYS A 198 -3.96 -28.06 1.61
C LYS A 198 -3.45 -28.08 0.17
N ASN A 199 -4.29 -28.49 -0.79
CA ASN A 199 -3.92 -28.55 -2.20
C ASN A 199 -3.64 -27.15 -2.78
N LEU A 200 -4.57 -26.20 -2.58
CA LEU A 200 -4.43 -24.81 -3.03
C LEU A 200 -3.22 -24.13 -2.38
N LYS A 201 -2.98 -24.39 -1.09
CA LYS A 201 -1.79 -23.89 -0.40
C LYS A 201 -0.49 -24.45 -1.00
N HIS A 202 -0.44 -25.74 -1.31
CA HIS A 202 0.72 -26.35 -1.93
C HIS A 202 0.96 -25.78 -3.33
N ARG A 203 -0.09 -25.66 -4.14
CA ARG A 203 0.00 -25.05 -5.47
C ARG A 203 0.45 -23.60 -5.39
N PHE A 204 -0.14 -22.80 -4.51
CA PHE A 204 0.28 -21.41 -4.28
C PHE A 204 1.76 -21.28 -3.91
N TRP A 205 2.29 -22.23 -3.13
CA TRP A 205 3.71 -22.26 -2.79
C TRP A 205 4.62 -22.58 -3.97
N THR A 206 4.18 -23.47 -4.86
CA THR A 206 4.93 -23.80 -6.09
C THR A 206 5.02 -22.59 -7.01
N GLU A 207 3.94 -21.82 -7.15
CA GLU A 207 3.85 -20.71 -8.12
C GLU A 207 4.51 -19.41 -7.63
N VAL A 208 4.46 -19.15 -6.32
CA VAL A 208 4.93 -17.88 -5.73
C VAL A 208 6.32 -18.06 -5.12
N TYR A 209 6.37 -18.69 -3.95
CA TYR A 209 7.58 -19.18 -3.30
C TYR A 209 7.18 -20.08 -2.13
N GLN A 210 8.08 -20.99 -1.76
CA GLN A 210 7.82 -21.92 -0.67
C GLN A 210 7.59 -21.19 0.66
N GLY A 211 6.43 -21.42 1.26
CA GLY A 211 6.05 -20.78 2.52
C GLY A 211 5.40 -19.40 2.37
N ALA A 212 4.95 -19.03 1.17
CA ALA A 212 4.11 -17.86 0.95
C ALA A 212 2.86 -17.86 1.86
N LYS A 213 2.44 -16.67 2.29
CA LYS A 213 1.33 -16.51 3.24
C LYS A 213 0.00 -16.57 2.48
N LEU A 214 -0.87 -17.46 2.94
CA LEU A 214 -2.22 -17.65 2.43
C LEU A 214 -3.21 -17.44 3.59
N PHE A 215 -4.11 -16.49 3.43
CA PHE A 215 -5.20 -16.21 4.36
C PHE A 215 -6.47 -16.92 3.90
N TYR A 216 -7.35 -17.20 4.85
CA TYR A 216 -8.62 -17.87 4.62
C TYR A 216 -9.72 -16.94 5.09
N LEU A 217 -10.61 -16.55 4.18
CA LEU A 217 -11.84 -15.82 4.49
C LEU A 217 -13.00 -16.80 4.43
N SER A 218 -13.61 -17.07 5.58
CA SER A 218 -14.56 -18.17 5.73
C SER A 218 -15.82 -17.94 4.90
N GLY A 219 -16.51 -16.82 5.14
CA GLY A 219 -17.74 -16.47 4.44
C GLY A 219 -18.14 -15.03 4.68
N MET A 220 -19.19 -14.58 4.00
CA MET A 220 -19.72 -13.24 4.14
C MET A 220 -20.90 -13.22 5.11
N VAL A 221 -20.97 -12.19 5.96
CA VAL A 221 -22.07 -11.91 6.87
C VAL A 221 -22.56 -10.49 6.57
N TYR A 222 -23.82 -10.33 6.16
CA TYR A 222 -24.39 -9.04 5.72
C TYR A 222 -23.58 -8.33 4.63
N GLY A 223 -23.03 -9.09 3.68
CA GLY A 223 -22.21 -8.54 2.59
C GLY A 223 -20.80 -8.09 3.00
N GLU A 224 -20.38 -8.36 4.24
CA GLU A 224 -19.04 -8.06 4.75
C GLU A 224 -18.31 -9.35 5.16
N TYR A 225 -16.98 -9.37 5.03
CA TYR A 225 -16.17 -10.46 5.57
C TYR A 225 -16.08 -10.40 7.10
N GLN A 226 -15.75 -11.54 7.72
CA GLN A 226 -15.64 -11.61 9.17
C GLN A 226 -14.53 -10.69 9.71
N ASN A 227 -14.90 -9.78 10.61
CA ASN A 227 -14.02 -8.74 11.16
C ASN A 227 -12.70 -9.29 11.72
N GLN A 228 -12.72 -10.46 12.38
CA GLN A 228 -11.52 -11.05 12.97
C GLN A 228 -10.50 -11.51 11.91
N GLU A 229 -10.99 -12.08 10.81
CA GLU A 229 -10.15 -12.56 9.70
C GLU A 229 -9.53 -11.37 8.96
N VAL A 230 -10.35 -10.35 8.68
CA VAL A 230 -9.92 -9.09 8.05
C VAL A 230 -8.92 -8.34 8.94
N LYS A 231 -9.14 -8.30 10.27
CA LYS A 231 -8.21 -7.69 11.23
C LYS A 231 -6.86 -8.42 11.26
N ASN A 232 -6.87 -9.75 11.16
CA ASN A 232 -5.65 -10.53 11.06
C ASN A 232 -4.90 -10.21 9.76
N LEU A 233 -5.59 -10.18 8.61
CA LEU A 233 -5.00 -9.78 7.34
C LEU A 233 -4.40 -8.36 7.41
N GLY A 234 -5.18 -7.39 7.91
CA GLY A 234 -4.73 -6.01 8.12
C GLY A 234 -3.49 -5.88 9.01
N ARG A 235 -3.39 -6.71 10.06
CA ARG A 235 -2.17 -6.78 10.91
C ARG A 235 -0.95 -7.21 10.12
N PHE A 236 -1.07 -8.20 9.24
CA PHE A 236 0.06 -8.66 8.43
C PHE A 236 0.49 -7.62 7.40
N ILE A 237 -0.47 -6.96 6.74
CA ILE A 237 -0.22 -5.86 5.81
C ILE A 237 0.56 -4.74 6.52
N SER A 238 0.09 -4.33 7.71
CA SER A 238 0.68 -3.22 8.47
C SER A 238 2.16 -3.44 8.84
N VAL A 239 2.56 -4.69 9.09
CA VAL A 239 3.92 -5.06 9.57
C VAL A 239 4.86 -5.44 8.42
N MET A 240 4.35 -5.60 7.20
CA MET A 240 5.12 -6.15 6.08
C MET A 240 6.31 -5.28 5.69
N LYS A 241 7.44 -5.88 5.31
CA LYS A 241 8.60 -5.15 4.78
C LYS A 241 8.75 -5.45 3.29
N PHE A 242 8.96 -4.39 2.52
CA PHE A 242 9.14 -4.45 1.08
C PHE A 242 10.62 -4.54 0.73
N ARG A 243 10.91 -5.15 -0.40
CA ARG A 243 12.24 -5.13 -1.00
C ARG A 243 12.16 -4.14 -2.16
N PRO A 244 13.08 -3.17 -2.27
CA PRO A 244 13.05 -2.23 -3.39
C PRO A 244 13.25 -2.97 -4.72
N LEU A 245 12.37 -2.71 -5.68
CA LEU A 245 12.54 -3.13 -7.07
C LEU A 245 13.42 -2.11 -7.81
N VAL A 246 14.23 -2.60 -8.75
CA VAL A 246 15.18 -1.75 -9.48
C VAL A 246 14.44 -0.68 -10.27
N TRP A 247 13.40 -1.05 -11.02
CA TRP A 247 12.58 -0.12 -11.80
C TRP A 247 11.94 0.98 -10.93
N GLN A 248 11.32 0.60 -9.82
CA GLN A 248 10.65 1.54 -8.90
C GLN A 248 11.64 2.49 -8.23
N THR A 249 12.90 2.08 -8.03
CA THR A 249 13.93 2.95 -7.44
C THR A 249 14.69 3.77 -8.47
N SER A 250 14.65 3.41 -9.75
CA SER A 250 15.34 4.16 -10.81
C SER A 250 14.47 5.22 -11.48
N HIS A 251 13.15 5.00 -11.59
CA HIS A 251 12.25 5.89 -12.32
C HIS A 251 11.25 6.61 -11.39
N PRO A 252 10.93 7.89 -11.66
CA PRO A 252 9.82 8.58 -11.00
C PRO A 252 8.49 8.11 -11.60
N TYR A 253 7.50 7.85 -10.77
CA TYR A 253 6.14 7.53 -11.23
C TYR A 253 5.10 8.07 -10.25
N VAL A 254 3.90 8.32 -10.77
CA VAL A 254 2.76 8.82 -10.00
C VAL A 254 1.58 7.91 -10.29
N LEU A 255 0.92 7.45 -9.23
CA LEU A 255 -0.41 6.88 -9.35
C LEU A 255 -1.41 8.02 -9.19
N ALA A 256 -2.19 8.29 -10.23
CA ALA A 256 -3.17 9.37 -10.21
C ALA A 256 -4.34 9.01 -9.29
N ASP A 257 -4.53 9.83 -8.25
CA ASP A 257 -5.65 9.71 -7.31
C ASP A 257 -6.87 10.48 -7.79
N ARG A 258 -6.67 11.68 -8.36
CA ARG A 258 -7.72 12.56 -8.90
C ARG A 258 -7.31 13.04 -10.28
N ILE A 259 -8.28 13.12 -11.19
CA ILE A 259 -8.12 13.59 -12.56
C ILE A 259 -9.10 14.73 -12.77
N GLU A 260 -8.60 15.87 -13.27
CA GLU A 260 -9.42 17.03 -13.60
C GLU A 260 -9.13 17.52 -15.00
N ASP A 261 -10.18 17.93 -15.70
CA ASP A 261 -10.08 18.61 -16.98
C ASP A 261 -10.04 20.12 -16.72
N LEU A 262 -8.98 20.79 -17.19
CA LEU A 262 -8.79 22.24 -17.06
C LEU A 262 -9.13 22.99 -18.37
N THR A 263 -9.71 22.29 -19.35
CA THR A 263 -10.00 22.88 -20.66
C THR A 263 -11.14 23.89 -20.58
N ASP A 264 -10.98 25.01 -21.29
CA ASP A 264 -12.02 26.04 -21.37
C ASP A 264 -13.34 25.47 -21.94
N PRO A 265 -14.48 25.66 -21.26
CA PRO A 265 -15.77 25.11 -21.69
C PRO A 265 -16.23 25.68 -23.04
N GLU A 266 -15.84 26.90 -23.38
CA GLU A 266 -16.14 27.50 -24.69
C GLU A 266 -15.46 26.75 -25.83
N ARG A 267 -14.20 26.32 -25.65
CA ARG A 267 -13.47 25.54 -26.65
C ARG A 267 -14.12 24.18 -26.86
N LEU A 268 -14.56 23.54 -25.77
CA LEU A 268 -15.32 22.29 -25.82
C LEU A 268 -16.65 22.44 -26.56
N ARG A 269 -17.32 23.59 -26.41
CA ARG A 269 -18.56 23.91 -27.13
C ARG A 269 -18.32 24.08 -28.63
N THR A 270 -17.23 24.76 -29.03
CA THR A 270 -16.91 24.99 -30.44
C THR A 270 -16.36 23.75 -31.13
N ASP A 271 -15.49 23.00 -30.46
CA ASP A 271 -14.92 21.75 -30.96
C ASP A 271 -14.86 20.69 -29.84
N PRO A 272 -15.79 19.73 -29.84
CA PRO A 272 -15.81 18.66 -28.85
C PRO A 272 -14.56 17.76 -28.85
N LYS A 273 -13.80 17.71 -29.96
CA LYS A 273 -12.62 16.84 -30.14
C LYS A 273 -11.28 17.57 -30.00
N CYS A 274 -11.29 18.81 -29.49
CA CYS A 274 -10.06 19.56 -29.26
C CYS A 274 -9.14 18.88 -28.24
N ASP A 275 -7.85 19.25 -28.31
CA ASP A 275 -6.85 18.82 -27.33
C ASP A 275 -7.16 19.43 -25.96
N ARG A 276 -7.22 18.56 -24.94
CA ARG A 276 -7.61 18.93 -23.58
C ARG A 276 -6.40 19.04 -22.66
N THR A 277 -6.44 20.02 -21.78
CA THR A 277 -5.42 20.18 -20.72
C THR A 277 -5.92 19.48 -19.47
N VAL A 278 -5.23 18.43 -19.03
CA VAL A 278 -5.64 17.61 -17.89
C VAL A 278 -4.66 17.78 -16.73
N SER A 279 -5.19 17.97 -15.52
CA SER A 279 -4.43 17.96 -14.28
C SER A 279 -4.55 16.60 -13.60
N LEU A 280 -3.40 16.00 -13.27
CA LEU A 280 -3.30 14.72 -12.59
C LEU A 280 -2.73 14.95 -11.19
N TYR A 281 -3.50 14.60 -10.17
CA TYR A 281 -3.07 14.69 -8.78
C TYR A 281 -2.72 13.30 -8.26
N GLY A 282 -1.63 13.20 -7.50
CA GLY A 282 -1.26 11.95 -6.84
C GLY A 282 0.07 12.04 -6.12
N TYR A 283 0.40 10.98 -5.39
CA TYR A 283 1.67 10.89 -4.69
C TYR A 283 2.81 10.53 -5.63
N LEU A 284 3.90 11.29 -5.56
CA LEU A 284 5.16 10.97 -6.22
C LEU A 284 5.83 9.76 -5.56
N ARG A 285 6.20 8.78 -6.37
CA ARG A 285 6.87 7.54 -5.95
C ARG A 285 8.16 7.33 -6.74
N GLY A 286 9.05 6.52 -6.17
CA GLY A 286 10.36 6.24 -6.76
C GLY A 286 11.34 7.39 -6.58
N THR A 287 11.80 7.97 -7.69
CA THR A 287 12.76 9.09 -7.67
C THR A 287 12.07 10.45 -7.80
N HIS A 288 12.86 11.53 -7.75
CA HIS A 288 12.36 12.89 -7.95
C HIS A 288 11.95 13.12 -9.41
N LEU A 289 10.77 13.73 -9.58
CA LEU A 289 10.27 14.15 -10.88
C LEU A 289 10.93 15.47 -11.29
N LYS A 290 11.36 15.58 -12.55
CA LYS A 290 11.90 16.82 -13.11
C LYS A 290 10.77 17.66 -13.70
N ASN A 291 10.79 18.97 -13.48
CA ASN A 291 9.84 19.87 -14.13
C ASN A 291 10.04 19.85 -15.66
N LYS A 292 8.94 19.93 -16.42
CA LYS A 292 8.91 19.85 -17.89
C LYS A 292 9.51 18.58 -18.49
N GLY A 293 9.57 17.50 -17.71
CA GLY A 293 9.98 16.18 -18.19
C GLY A 293 8.98 15.57 -19.16
N GLN A 294 9.45 14.59 -19.94
CA GLN A 294 8.59 13.72 -20.73
C GLN A 294 8.00 12.63 -19.83
N VAL A 295 6.73 12.30 -20.08
CA VAL A 295 5.96 11.34 -19.29
C VAL A 295 5.19 10.45 -20.24
N HIS A 296 5.23 9.16 -19.97
CA HIS A 296 4.39 8.19 -20.63
C HIS A 296 3.16 7.91 -19.77
N ILE A 297 1.97 8.11 -20.33
CA ILE A 297 0.71 7.70 -19.71
C ILE A 297 0.29 6.38 -20.36
N PRO A 298 0.27 5.26 -19.61
CA PRO A 298 -0.10 3.96 -20.15
C PRO A 298 -1.47 4.00 -20.82
N GLY A 299 -1.54 3.49 -22.05
CA GLY A 299 -2.78 3.46 -22.85
C GLY A 299 -3.16 4.76 -23.56
N VAL A 300 -2.49 5.89 -23.26
CA VAL A 300 -2.77 7.17 -23.92
C VAL A 300 -1.62 7.59 -24.84
N GLY A 301 -0.38 7.61 -24.34
CA GLY A 301 0.78 8.00 -25.13
C GLY A 301 1.84 8.79 -24.35
N ASP A 302 2.79 9.35 -25.09
CA ASP A 302 3.88 10.17 -24.56
C ASP A 302 3.51 11.65 -24.60
N PHE A 303 3.67 12.33 -23.47
CA PHE A 303 3.35 13.73 -23.30
C PHE A 303 4.50 14.48 -22.62
N GLN A 304 4.54 15.80 -22.80
CA GLN A 304 5.44 16.68 -22.06
C GLN A 304 4.66 17.37 -20.95
N MET A 305 5.20 17.37 -19.73
CA MET A 305 4.61 18.11 -18.61
C MET A 305 4.69 19.61 -18.86
N SER A 306 3.57 20.31 -18.69
CA SER A 306 3.53 21.78 -18.71
C SER A 306 4.15 22.35 -17.43
N ASP A 307 3.53 22.04 -16.29
CA ASP A 307 3.94 22.49 -14.95
C ASP A 307 3.75 21.40 -13.90
N VAL A 308 4.54 21.46 -12.82
CA VAL A 308 4.47 20.54 -11.68
C VAL A 308 4.43 21.36 -10.39
N ASN A 309 3.32 21.25 -9.65
CA ASN A 309 3.10 21.95 -8.38
C ASN A 309 3.05 20.97 -7.22
N PHE A 310 3.66 21.37 -6.10
CA PHE A 310 3.56 20.62 -4.85
C PHE A 310 2.33 21.06 -4.05
N LEU A 311 1.56 20.09 -3.57
CA LEU A 311 0.38 20.32 -2.75
C LEU A 311 0.58 19.75 -1.35
N PRO A 312 -0.07 20.33 -0.32
CA PRO A 312 -0.06 19.74 1.00
C PRO A 312 -0.71 18.36 0.97
N ASP A 313 -0.15 17.47 1.77
CA ASP A 313 -0.56 16.07 1.84
C ASP A 313 -1.99 15.94 2.40
N PRO A 314 -2.93 15.24 1.71
CA PRO A 314 -4.28 15.06 2.22
C PRO A 314 -4.36 14.04 3.38
N CYS A 315 -3.37 13.14 3.49
CA CYS A 315 -3.25 12.14 4.54
C CYS A 315 -1.89 12.24 5.23
N PRO A 316 -1.62 13.31 6.01
CA PRO A 316 -0.35 13.48 6.68
C PRO A 316 -0.10 12.38 7.72
N LEU A 317 1.16 11.97 7.86
CA LEU A 317 1.55 11.03 8.90
C LEU A 317 1.46 11.68 10.30
N PRO A 318 0.78 11.05 11.28
CA PRO A 318 0.68 11.60 12.61
C PRO A 318 2.04 11.55 13.33
N GLY A 319 2.69 12.72 13.43
CA GLY A 319 4.02 12.90 13.99
C GLY A 319 4.17 12.58 15.50
N THR A 320 5.39 12.14 15.86
CA THR A 320 6.11 12.13 17.16
C THR A 320 5.41 11.84 18.50
N GLN A 321 4.12 11.54 18.59
CA GLN A 321 3.57 11.07 19.87
C GLN A 321 4.03 9.63 20.13
N LYS A 322 4.75 9.38 21.23
CA LYS A 322 5.28 8.07 21.67
C LYS A 322 4.22 6.99 21.97
N LYS A 323 2.95 7.21 21.63
CA LYS A 323 1.91 6.19 21.75
C LYS A 323 2.01 5.20 20.59
N ARG A 324 1.89 3.90 20.88
CA ARG A 324 1.97 2.83 19.87
C ARG A 324 0.71 2.71 19.02
N ALA A 325 -0.45 3.10 19.56
CA ALA A 325 -1.74 3.07 18.88
C ALA A 325 -2.04 4.38 18.13
N LEU A 326 -2.83 4.26 17.06
CA LEU A 326 -3.44 5.38 16.33
C LEU A 326 -4.72 5.83 17.03
N ASN A 327 -4.85 7.15 17.20
CA ASN A 327 -6.11 7.76 17.63
C ASN A 327 -7.15 7.72 16.51
N GLU A 328 -8.43 7.93 16.82
CA GLU A 328 -9.50 7.93 15.82
C GLU A 328 -9.37 9.11 14.84
N LYS A 329 -8.98 10.29 15.33
CA LYS A 329 -8.72 11.47 14.49
C LYS A 329 -7.57 11.28 13.50
N GLU A 330 -6.62 10.40 13.83
CA GLU A 330 -5.44 10.12 12.99
C GLU A 330 -5.74 9.10 11.89
N ARG A 331 -6.94 8.49 11.88
CA ARG A 331 -7.36 7.51 10.88
C ARG A 331 -8.00 8.21 9.69
N LEU A 332 -7.17 8.91 8.95
CA LEU A 332 -7.58 9.61 7.75
C LEU A 332 -7.79 8.65 6.58
N LEU A 333 -8.77 8.99 5.76
CA LEU A 333 -9.18 8.31 4.54
C LEU A 333 -9.21 9.35 3.43
N TYR A 334 -8.49 9.09 2.35
CA TYR A 334 -8.47 9.92 1.15
C TYR A 334 -8.81 9.04 -0.05
N ALA A 335 -9.97 9.29 -0.64
CA ALA A 335 -10.44 8.60 -1.84
C ALA A 335 -11.30 9.58 -2.66
N PRO A 336 -10.68 10.44 -3.49
CA PRO A 336 -11.39 11.52 -4.16
C PRO A 336 -12.40 11.04 -5.21
N MET A 337 -12.17 9.87 -5.82
CA MET A 337 -13.08 9.25 -6.79
C MET A 337 -14.06 8.25 -6.16
N ALA A 338 -13.95 7.99 -4.85
CA ALA A 338 -14.82 7.06 -4.14
C ALA A 338 -15.79 7.83 -3.24
N GLY A 339 -16.96 7.24 -2.97
CA GLY A 339 -18.02 7.84 -2.15
C GLY A 339 -17.66 7.93 -0.66
N VAL A 340 -16.75 8.83 -0.26
CA VAL A 340 -16.39 9.03 1.14
C VAL A 340 -17.51 9.79 1.84
N GLY A 341 -18.12 9.17 2.87
CA GLY A 341 -19.16 9.81 3.65
C GLY A 341 -20.48 10.05 2.90
N GLY A 342 -20.72 9.29 1.82
CA GLY A 342 -21.91 9.43 0.99
C GLY A 342 -21.82 10.53 -0.06
N VAL A 343 -20.65 11.16 -0.25
CA VAL A 343 -20.42 12.15 -1.31
C VAL A 343 -19.57 11.53 -2.41
N VAL A 344 -20.12 11.45 -3.62
CA VAL A 344 -19.42 11.00 -4.83
C VAL A 344 -19.21 12.19 -5.74
N TYR A 345 -17.95 12.45 -6.08
CA TYR A 345 -17.58 13.48 -7.04
C TYR A 345 -17.54 12.89 -8.44
N ASP A 346 -18.35 13.43 -9.34
CA ASP A 346 -18.20 13.29 -10.78
C ASP A 346 -17.66 14.60 -11.37
N LYS A 347 -17.31 14.61 -12.66
CA LYS A 347 -16.65 15.75 -13.31
C LYS A 347 -17.41 17.07 -13.13
N ASP A 348 -18.72 17.03 -13.31
CA ASP A 348 -19.58 18.22 -13.33
C ASP A 348 -20.66 18.22 -12.22
N ALA A 349 -20.72 17.15 -11.42
CA ALA A 349 -21.77 16.96 -10.44
C ALA A 349 -21.25 16.30 -9.16
N VAL A 350 -21.87 16.65 -8.05
CA VAL A 350 -21.62 16.02 -6.74
C VAL A 350 -22.88 15.28 -6.34
N TYR A 351 -22.78 13.96 -6.24
CA TYR A 351 -23.88 13.11 -5.78
C TYR A 351 -23.76 12.90 -4.27
N ILE A 352 -24.86 13.16 -3.55
CA ILE A 352 -24.91 13.01 -2.09
C ILE A 352 -25.97 11.97 -1.75
N ASP A 353 -25.53 10.82 -1.23
CA ASP A 353 -26.38 9.76 -0.73
C ASP A 353 -26.90 10.11 0.67
N LEU A 354 -28.15 10.58 0.71
CA LEU A 354 -28.87 10.82 1.95
C LEU A 354 -29.41 9.47 2.48
N PRO A 355 -29.17 9.11 3.76
CA PRO A 355 -29.74 7.89 4.31
C PRO A 355 -31.27 7.96 4.28
N ALA A 356 -31.92 6.85 3.93
CA ALA A 356 -33.38 6.78 3.68
C ALA A 356 -34.26 7.34 4.82
N ASN A 357 -33.77 7.37 6.05
CA ASN A 357 -34.48 7.96 7.19
C ASN A 357 -34.66 9.48 7.05
N HIS A 358 -33.71 10.19 6.43
CA HIS A 358 -33.82 11.62 6.16
C HIS A 358 -34.81 11.90 5.03
N VAL A 359 -34.85 11.06 3.99
CA VAL A 359 -35.79 11.21 2.87
C VAL A 359 -37.22 10.99 3.33
N LYS A 360 -37.45 9.98 4.19
CA LYS A 360 -38.78 9.75 4.79
C LYS A 360 -39.24 10.90 5.68
N GLN A 361 -38.34 11.49 6.47
CA GLN A 361 -38.67 12.69 7.26
C GLN A 361 -39.03 13.90 6.39
N LEU A 362 -38.42 14.05 5.20
CA LEU A 362 -38.74 15.10 4.25
C LEU A 362 -40.07 14.87 3.50
N GLN A 363 -40.50 13.62 3.35
CA GLN A 363 -41.75 13.27 2.65
C GLN A 363 -42.96 13.14 3.58
N GLU A 364 -42.78 12.67 4.82
CA GLU A 364 -43.88 12.41 5.76
C GLU A 364 -44.25 13.63 6.61
N GLU A 365 -43.34 14.60 6.81
CA GLU A 365 -43.63 15.82 7.55
C GLU A 365 -43.45 17.05 6.66
N VAL A 366 -44.56 17.56 6.11
CA VAL A 366 -44.65 18.93 5.59
C VAL A 366 -44.54 19.87 6.80
N ARG A 367 -43.31 20.12 7.25
CA ARG A 367 -43.03 21.12 8.28
C ARG A 367 -43.12 22.50 7.62
N PRO A 368 -43.56 23.55 8.33
CA PRO A 368 -43.54 24.92 7.79
C PRO A 368 -42.14 25.36 7.31
N THR A 369 -41.08 24.72 7.80
CA THR A 369 -39.70 24.93 7.33
C THR A 369 -39.45 24.43 5.90
N THR A 370 -40.11 23.36 5.44
CA THR A 370 -39.91 22.85 4.06
C THR A 370 -40.60 23.75 3.04
N GLU A 371 -41.79 24.27 3.37
CA GLU A 371 -42.50 25.26 2.54
C GLU A 371 -41.72 26.57 2.42
N LEU A 372 -41.14 27.05 3.53
CA LEU A 372 -40.27 28.23 3.51
C LEU A 372 -39.04 28.02 2.63
N VAL A 373 -38.36 26.87 2.74
CA VAL A 373 -37.20 26.55 1.89
C VAL A 373 -37.61 26.44 0.42
N GLN A 374 -38.75 25.82 0.12
CA GLN A 374 -39.26 25.74 -1.25
C GLN A 374 -39.59 27.12 -1.82
N SER A 375 -40.25 27.98 -1.04
CA SER A 375 -40.53 29.35 -1.43
C SER A 375 -39.25 30.15 -1.68
N LEU A 376 -38.18 29.92 -0.91
CA LEU A 376 -36.88 30.56 -1.12
C LEU A 376 -36.19 30.07 -2.39
N ILE A 377 -36.30 28.76 -2.70
CA ILE A 377 -35.73 28.17 -3.93
C ILE A 377 -36.44 28.71 -5.17
N GLU A 378 -37.76 28.86 -5.12
CA GLU A 378 -38.57 29.36 -6.24
C GLU A 378 -38.40 30.87 -6.47
N THR A 379 -37.88 31.61 -5.49
CA THR A 379 -37.70 33.05 -5.63
C THR A 379 -36.43 33.41 -6.40
N HIS A 380 -36.61 33.76 -7.67
CA HIS A 380 -35.53 34.21 -8.58
C HIS A 380 -35.15 35.69 -8.44
N VAL A 381 -35.80 36.44 -7.54
CA VAL A 381 -35.56 37.87 -7.33
C VAL A 381 -34.89 38.06 -5.98
N THR A 382 -33.86 38.92 -5.94
CA THR A 382 -33.17 39.25 -4.69
C THR A 382 -34.12 39.88 -3.68
N LEU A 383 -33.88 39.62 -2.39
CA LEU A 383 -34.67 40.20 -1.31
C LEU A 383 -34.66 41.73 -1.36
N ASP A 384 -33.53 42.34 -1.75
CA ASP A 384 -33.40 43.79 -1.88
C ASP A 384 -34.27 44.35 -3.01
N ALA A 385 -34.36 43.67 -4.16
CA ALA A 385 -35.24 44.09 -5.24
C ALA A 385 -36.73 43.95 -4.86
N LYS A 386 -37.07 42.93 -4.06
CA LYS A 386 -38.42 42.78 -3.48
C LYS A 386 -38.72 43.87 -2.45
N MET A 387 -37.77 44.22 -1.59
CA MET A 387 -37.93 45.28 -0.60
C MET A 387 -38.00 46.67 -1.27
N ALA A 388 -37.26 46.91 -2.34
CA ALA A 388 -37.32 48.14 -3.11
C ALA A 388 -38.66 48.31 -3.87
N ALA A 389 -39.29 47.20 -4.28
CA ALA A 389 -40.63 47.21 -4.90
C ALA A 389 -41.77 47.24 -3.86
N SER A 390 -41.47 47.01 -2.57
CA SER A 390 -42.45 46.97 -1.50
C SER A 390 -42.74 48.38 -0.99
N LYS A 391 -43.94 48.89 -1.30
CA LYS A 391 -44.41 50.19 -0.81
C LYS A 391 -44.94 50.07 0.61
N VAL A 392 -44.52 50.97 1.51
CA VAL A 392 -45.01 51.01 2.90
C VAL A 392 -46.09 52.08 3.02
N SER A 393 -47.28 51.72 3.51
CA SER A 393 -48.35 52.67 3.84
C SER A 393 -48.45 52.87 5.35
N LEU A 394 -48.48 54.14 5.79
CA LEU A 394 -48.50 54.50 7.22
C LEU A 394 -49.92 54.47 7.82
N PHE A 395 -50.94 54.65 6.99
CA PHE A 395 -52.36 54.62 7.39
C PHE A 395 -53.18 53.77 6.42
N SER A 396 -54.22 53.11 6.93
CA SER A 396 -55.17 52.33 6.11
C SER A 396 -55.85 53.25 5.08
N GLY A 397 -55.46 53.12 3.81
CA GLY A 397 -55.97 53.94 2.70
C GLY A 397 -55.04 55.06 2.21
N SER A 398 -53.82 55.18 2.73
CA SER A 398 -52.81 56.15 2.28
C SER A 398 -51.96 55.64 1.11
N ALA A 399 -51.44 56.56 0.29
CA ALA A 399 -50.50 56.24 -0.79
C ALA A 399 -49.23 55.59 -0.24
N GLY A 400 -48.75 54.53 -0.89
CA GLY A 400 -47.56 53.81 -0.47
C GLY A 400 -46.28 54.60 -0.78
N LEU A 401 -45.38 54.70 0.20
CA LEU A 401 -44.10 55.40 0.09
C LEU A 401 -43.06 54.49 -0.56
N ASP A 402 -42.33 55.01 -1.55
CA ASP A 402 -41.15 54.36 -2.10
C ASP A 402 -39.89 54.76 -1.30
N PRO A 403 -38.89 53.88 -1.15
CA PRO A 403 -37.67 54.20 -0.40
C PRO A 403 -36.86 55.38 -0.96
N THR A 404 -37.08 55.76 -2.22
CA THR A 404 -36.52 56.97 -2.85
C THR A 404 -37.14 58.26 -2.34
N ASP A 405 -38.39 58.20 -1.85
CA ASP A 405 -39.13 59.38 -1.38
C ASP A 405 -38.62 59.87 -0.02
N ILE A 406 -37.91 59.01 0.72
CA ILE A 406 -37.39 59.31 2.07
C ILE A 406 -36.09 60.15 1.98
N SER A 407 -35.31 60.00 0.91
CA SER A 407 -34.05 60.74 0.74
C SER A 407 -34.22 62.19 0.25
N GLU A 408 -35.37 62.53 -0.36
CA GLU A 408 -35.61 63.88 -0.92
C GLU A 408 -36.04 64.92 0.13
N GLN A 409 -36.35 64.52 1.38
CA GLN A 409 -36.83 65.44 2.43
C GLN A 409 -35.82 65.79 3.53
N SER A 410 -34.56 65.38 3.40
CA SER A 410 -33.47 65.78 4.32
C SER A 410 -32.57 66.85 3.70
N GLY A 411 -33.14 68.02 3.46
CA GLY A 411 -32.46 69.27 3.06
C GLY A 411 -32.81 70.40 4.00
#